data_AF-A0A5B6V7T0-F1
#
_entry.id   AF-A0A5B6V7T0-F1
#
_cell.length_a   1.000
_cell.length_b   1.000
_cell.length_c   1.000
_cell.angle_alpha   90.00
_cell.angle_beta   90.00
_cell.angle_gamma   90.00
#
_symmetry.space_group_name_H-M   'P 1'
#
loop_
_entity.id
_entity.type
_entity.pdbx_description
1 polymer ?
#
loop_
_entity_poly.entity_id
_entity_poly.type
_entity_poly.pdbx_seq_one_letter_code
_entity_poly.pdbx_strand_id
1 'polypeptide(L)'
;MALYLRRATKLTNTIRTTTLLLRSSNTQTRNISHFLLSHNQLTPRSQNLTPFCSFDFLRDSRRGFAKGKKSKDDSGGSTMELAPDIGPSVKASAASQMDAAIVALSRELAKLRTGRASAGMLDHIIVETDGVKMQLNHLAVVSVVDSKTLSVNPYDTNTLKALESAIISSPLGLNPKVDGQRLIAPIPPLTKEHMQAMCKVVAKSSEDVKQSIRRARQKVVSNISDFTFIVDEALKCPVLNAKSLLMEEGSPSYGLDVRNMALDTIKKAGSSFPKDEAKRFEKEIDELTKKFVKSADELCKAKEKEITQG
;
A
#
# COMPACT_ATOMS: atom_id res chain seq x y z
N MET A 1 39.40 -1.33 -35.88
CA MET A 1 39.83 -1.48 -34.48
C MET A 1 39.47 -0.32 -33.52
N ALA A 2 39.19 0.91 -33.97
CA ALA A 2 39.02 2.07 -33.06
C ALA A 2 37.83 2.03 -32.07
N LEU A 3 36.80 1.20 -32.29
CA LEU A 3 35.61 1.15 -31.41
C LEU A 3 35.80 0.30 -30.14
N TYR A 4 36.77 -0.63 -30.12
CA TYR A 4 37.02 -1.49 -28.95
C TYR A 4 37.69 -0.72 -27.80
N LEU A 5 38.60 0.21 -28.13
CA LEU A 5 39.33 1.01 -27.15
C LEU A 5 38.45 2.00 -26.37
N ARG A 6 37.31 2.45 -26.93
CA ARG A 6 36.37 3.36 -26.26
C ARG A 6 35.46 2.69 -25.22
N ARG A 7 35.33 1.35 -25.20
CA ARG A 7 34.62 0.62 -24.13
C ARG A 7 35.52 0.31 -22.94
N ALA A 8 36.80 0.00 -23.17
CA ALA A 8 37.75 -0.33 -22.11
C ALA A 8 37.96 0.83 -21.10
N THR A 9 38.02 2.08 -21.57
CA THR A 9 38.29 3.25 -20.73
C THR A 9 37.12 3.70 -19.84
N LYS A 10 35.90 3.19 -20.05
CA LYS A 10 34.76 3.44 -19.16
C LYS A 10 34.75 2.51 -17.93
N LEU A 11 35.22 1.26 -18.07
CA LEU A 11 35.22 0.28 -16.98
C LEU A 11 36.35 0.53 -15.96
N THR A 12 37.51 1.00 -16.39
CA THR A 12 38.65 1.26 -15.49
C THR A 12 38.42 2.43 -14.54
N ASN A 13 37.58 3.40 -14.90
CA ASN A 13 37.29 4.57 -14.07
C ASN A 13 36.24 4.28 -12.96
N THR A 14 35.24 3.43 -13.20
CA THR A 14 34.27 3.02 -12.17
C THR A 14 34.86 2.07 -11.11
N ILE A 15 35.89 1.30 -11.45
CA ILE A 15 36.59 0.43 -10.49
C ILE A 15 37.47 1.27 -9.54
N ARG A 16 38.03 2.39 -10.01
CA ARG A 16 38.85 3.30 -9.20
C ARG A 16 38.05 4.18 -8.23
N THR A 17 36.82 4.56 -8.57
CA THR A 17 35.97 5.36 -7.66
C THR A 17 35.33 4.53 -6.55
N THR A 18 35.05 3.24 -6.80
CA THR A 18 34.48 2.34 -5.79
C THR A 18 35.51 1.83 -4.77
N THR A 19 36.77 1.67 -5.16
CA THR A 19 37.86 1.26 -4.24
C THR A 19 38.30 2.35 -3.25
N LEU A 20 37.93 3.61 -3.47
CA LEU A 20 38.22 4.72 -2.53
C LEU A 20 37.18 4.91 -1.41
N LEU A 21 36.01 4.27 -1.50
CA LEU A 21 34.93 4.41 -0.50
C LEU A 21 34.85 3.28 0.54
N LEU A 22 35.77 2.30 0.50
CA LEU A 22 35.80 1.17 1.42
C LEU A 22 37.04 1.14 2.34
N ARG A 23 37.64 2.31 2.63
CA ARG A 23 38.84 2.40 3.50
C ARG A 23 38.79 3.56 4.49
N SER A 24 37.71 3.63 5.28
CA SER A 24 37.60 4.57 6.41
C SER A 24 36.79 3.98 7.58
N SER A 25 37.31 2.92 8.18
CA SER A 25 36.91 2.46 9.52
C SER A 25 38.15 2.38 10.40
N ASN A 26 38.43 3.44 11.15
CA ASN A 26 39.40 3.37 12.24
C ASN A 26 38.97 4.20 13.46
N THR A 27 38.99 3.51 14.60
CA THR A 27 38.84 3.94 15.99
C THR A 27 38.86 5.43 16.32
N GLN A 28 37.87 5.89 17.10
CA GLN A 28 38.12 6.93 18.10
C GLN A 28 37.29 6.70 19.38
N THR A 29 37.96 6.28 20.45
CA THR A 29 37.43 6.29 21.81
C THR A 29 37.71 7.64 22.46
N ARG A 30 36.77 8.18 23.24
CA ARG A 30 37.04 8.90 24.52
C ARG A 30 35.76 9.44 25.19
N ASN A 31 35.64 9.09 26.48
CA ASN A 31 35.16 9.89 27.61
C ASN A 31 34.01 10.89 27.43
N ILE A 32 32.89 10.60 28.10
CA ILE A 32 32.14 11.60 28.86
C ILE A 32 31.85 11.00 30.25
N SER A 33 32.23 11.72 31.30
CA SER A 33 31.95 11.34 32.69
C SER A 33 31.64 12.57 33.55
N HIS A 34 30.66 12.41 34.44
CA HIS A 34 30.25 13.32 35.52
C HIS A 34 29.72 14.72 35.14
N PHE A 35 28.48 14.99 35.54
CA PHE A 35 28.16 16.10 36.47
C PHE A 35 26.91 15.72 37.29
N LEU A 36 26.76 16.32 38.48
CA LEU A 36 25.83 15.90 39.56
C LEU A 36 24.78 16.99 39.90
N LEU A 37 23.92 16.67 40.88
CA LEU A 37 22.92 17.50 41.59
C LEU A 37 21.59 17.80 40.85
N SER A 38 20.43 18.00 41.52
CA SER A 38 19.93 17.53 42.84
C SER A 38 18.48 18.02 43.09
N HIS A 39 17.68 17.26 43.86
CA HIS A 39 16.36 17.63 44.43
C HIS A 39 15.22 17.82 43.39
N ASN A 40 13.93 17.66 43.71
CA ASN A 40 13.25 17.65 45.02
C ASN A 40 12.09 16.64 45.09
N GLN A 41 11.56 16.38 46.29
CA GLN A 41 10.50 15.39 46.58
C GLN A 41 9.07 15.93 46.37
N LEU A 42 8.08 15.06 46.08
CA LEU A 42 6.91 14.78 46.96
C LEU A 42 5.89 13.79 46.35
N THR A 43 5.18 13.10 47.24
CA THR A 43 4.18 12.00 47.06
C THR A 43 2.74 12.58 46.92
N PRO A 44 1.61 11.81 46.67
CA PRO A 44 1.40 10.39 47.03
C PRO A 44 0.44 9.45 46.20
N ARG A 45 0.68 8.13 46.37
CA ARG A 45 -0.29 7.02 46.64
C ARG A 45 -1.54 6.83 45.76
N SER A 46 -1.55 5.78 44.92
CA SER A 46 -2.64 4.78 44.67
C SER A 46 -2.52 4.08 43.29
N GLN A 47 -2.82 2.79 43.06
CA GLN A 47 -2.75 1.56 43.88
C GLN A 47 -2.41 0.34 42.94
N ASN A 48 -2.16 -0.84 43.53
CA ASN A 48 -2.41 -2.21 43.00
C ASN A 48 -1.91 -2.64 41.61
N LEU A 49 -0.76 -3.33 41.56
CA LEU A 49 -0.57 -4.57 40.78
C LEU A 49 0.42 -5.50 41.51
N THR A 50 0.13 -6.79 41.56
CA THR A 50 0.91 -7.82 42.28
C THR A 50 1.85 -8.61 41.36
N PRO A 51 3.15 -8.76 41.69
CA PRO A 51 4.06 -9.66 40.98
C PRO A 51 4.72 -10.70 41.90
N PHE A 52 4.39 -11.98 41.71
CA PHE A 52 5.18 -13.15 42.10
C PHE A 52 4.97 -14.22 41.00
N CYS A 53 5.92 -15.12 40.69
CA CYS A 53 7.07 -15.56 41.47
C CYS A 53 8.24 -15.96 40.56
N SER A 54 9.48 -15.74 41.04
CA SER A 54 10.68 -16.41 40.55
C SER A 54 11.26 -17.23 41.70
N PHE A 55 11.61 -18.50 41.50
CA PHE A 55 12.61 -19.16 42.34
C PHE A 55 13.26 -20.36 41.65
N ASP A 56 14.57 -20.51 41.89
CA ASP A 56 15.45 -21.48 41.27
C ASP A 56 15.33 -22.90 41.83
N PHE A 57 15.74 -23.90 41.03
CA PHE A 57 16.48 -25.03 41.61
C PHE A 57 17.54 -25.58 40.64
N LEU A 58 18.79 -25.53 41.09
CA LEU A 58 19.98 -26.03 40.41
C LEU A 58 20.36 -27.41 41.00
N ARG A 59 20.93 -28.31 40.18
CA ARG A 59 21.60 -29.58 40.56
C ARG A 59 20.61 -30.73 40.89
N ASP A 60 20.68 -31.89 40.22
CA ASP A 60 21.85 -32.79 40.33
C ASP A 60 22.10 -33.68 39.08
N SER A 61 23.29 -34.27 39.03
CA SER A 61 23.74 -35.15 37.94
C SER A 61 23.45 -36.63 38.22
N ARG A 62 23.03 -37.41 37.22
CA ARG A 62 23.43 -38.83 37.12
C ARG A 62 23.35 -39.39 35.70
N ARG A 63 24.35 -40.22 35.37
CA ARG A 63 24.53 -40.87 34.07
C ARG A 63 23.65 -42.12 33.96
N GLY A 64 23.10 -42.36 32.79
CA GLY A 64 22.44 -43.64 32.43
C GLY A 64 22.74 -43.99 30.98
N PHE A 65 23.58 -45.00 30.75
CA PHE A 65 24.02 -45.43 29.42
C PHE A 65 23.04 -46.49 28.90
N ALA A 66 22.13 -46.13 27.97
CA ALA A 66 21.16 -47.06 27.39
C ALA A 66 21.56 -47.43 25.95
N LYS A 67 21.78 -48.72 25.69
CA LYS A 67 22.02 -49.23 24.32
C LYS A 67 20.81 -48.97 23.43
N GLY A 68 21.08 -48.56 22.19
CA GLY A 68 20.06 -48.09 21.27
C GLY A 68 19.05 -49.15 20.83
N LYS A 69 17.87 -48.65 20.43
CA LYS A 69 16.90 -49.36 19.60
C LYS A 69 16.67 -48.50 18.37
N LYS A 70 17.02 -49.00 17.19
CA LYS A 70 16.89 -48.29 15.92
C LYS A 70 15.42 -48.32 15.49
N SER A 71 14.62 -47.34 15.92
CA SER A 71 13.31 -47.10 15.32
C SER A 71 13.51 -46.67 13.87
N LYS A 72 12.82 -47.35 12.96
CA LYS A 72 12.70 -46.93 11.57
C LYS A 72 11.51 -45.97 11.52
N ASP A 73 11.75 -44.73 11.91
CA ASP A 73 10.73 -43.70 11.86
C ASP A 73 10.63 -43.20 10.43
N ASP A 74 9.67 -43.74 9.67
CA ASP A 74 9.24 -43.20 8.36
C ASP A 74 8.49 -41.86 8.59
N SER A 75 9.18 -40.91 9.22
CA SER A 75 8.74 -39.53 9.40
C SER A 75 9.06 -38.78 8.12
N GLY A 76 8.09 -38.71 7.23
CA GLY A 76 8.17 -37.85 6.05
C GLY A 76 8.54 -36.43 6.49
N GLY A 77 9.73 -35.99 6.12
CA GLY A 77 10.19 -34.65 6.45
C GLY A 77 9.23 -33.64 5.85
N SER A 78 8.49 -32.93 6.72
CA SER A 78 7.95 -31.62 6.39
C SER A 78 9.13 -30.65 6.30
N THR A 79 9.95 -30.84 5.26
CA THR A 79 10.77 -29.76 4.74
C THR A 79 9.76 -28.69 4.35
N MET A 80 9.77 -27.57 5.07
CA MET A 80 8.91 -26.42 4.78
C MET A 80 9.43 -25.71 3.52
N GLU A 81 9.41 -26.44 2.41
CA GLU A 81 9.59 -25.98 1.04
C GLU A 81 8.35 -25.19 0.65
N LEU A 82 8.15 -24.07 1.34
CA LEU A 82 7.53 -22.91 0.74
C LEU A 82 8.51 -22.41 -0.34
N ALA A 83 8.51 -23.13 -1.47
CA ALA A 83 8.83 -22.51 -2.75
C ALA A 83 8.00 -21.22 -2.79
N PRO A 84 8.62 -20.05 -3.01
CA PRO A 84 7.88 -18.80 -2.99
C PRO A 84 6.86 -18.86 -4.12
N ASP A 85 5.59 -19.01 -3.73
CA ASP A 85 4.45 -19.13 -4.63
C ASP A 85 4.18 -17.74 -5.22
N ILE A 86 5.05 -17.35 -6.16
CA ILE A 86 5.12 -15.99 -6.70
C ILE A 86 3.84 -15.69 -7.49
N GLY A 87 3.22 -16.68 -8.14
CA GLY A 87 1.97 -16.54 -8.90
C GLY A 87 0.84 -15.86 -8.11
N PRO A 88 0.39 -16.41 -6.96
CA PRO A 88 -0.55 -15.75 -6.06
C PRO A 88 -0.14 -14.33 -5.65
N SER A 89 1.13 -14.11 -5.29
CA SER A 89 1.63 -12.80 -4.84
C SER A 89 1.58 -11.73 -5.93
N VAL A 90 1.85 -12.11 -7.18
CA VAL A 90 1.83 -11.24 -8.35
C VAL A 90 0.41 -10.80 -8.68
N LYS A 91 -0.58 -11.71 -8.60
CA LYS A 91 -2.01 -11.36 -8.72
C LYS A 91 -2.45 -10.37 -7.63
N ALA A 92 -2.09 -10.64 -6.37
CA ALA A 92 -2.46 -9.79 -5.25
C ALA A 92 -1.87 -8.38 -5.38
N SER A 93 -0.60 -8.26 -5.79
CA SER A 93 0.05 -6.97 -6.06
C SER A 93 -0.59 -6.20 -7.23
N ALA A 94 -1.04 -6.91 -8.27
CA ALA A 94 -1.76 -6.32 -9.40
C ALA A 94 -3.12 -5.77 -8.96
N ALA A 95 -3.92 -6.59 -8.27
CA ALA A 95 -5.24 -6.21 -7.77
C ALA A 95 -5.14 -5.00 -6.83
N SER A 96 -4.26 -5.05 -5.82
CA SER A 96 -4.06 -3.96 -4.86
C SER A 96 -3.73 -2.61 -5.51
N GLN A 97 -2.94 -2.60 -6.59
CA GLN A 97 -2.65 -1.38 -7.35
C GLN A 97 -3.86 -0.86 -8.15
N MET A 98 -4.70 -1.76 -8.70
CA MET A 98 -5.92 -1.39 -9.43
C MET A 98 -7.04 -0.94 -8.47
N ASP A 99 -7.20 -1.60 -7.32
CA ASP A 99 -8.09 -1.20 -6.23
C ASP A 99 -7.74 0.19 -5.72
N ALA A 100 -6.46 0.47 -5.47
CA ALA A 100 -5.99 1.79 -5.04
C ALA A 100 -6.34 2.89 -6.07
N ALA A 101 -6.30 2.58 -7.37
CA ALA A 101 -6.68 3.51 -8.43
C ALA A 101 -8.21 3.79 -8.44
N ILE A 102 -9.05 2.78 -8.18
CA ILE A 102 -10.51 2.99 -8.02
C ILE A 102 -10.83 3.77 -6.75
N VAL A 103 -10.13 3.51 -5.64
CA VAL A 103 -10.29 4.27 -4.40
C VAL A 103 -9.85 5.73 -4.57
N ALA A 104 -8.82 6.00 -5.39
CA ALA A 104 -8.46 7.36 -5.77
C ALA A 104 -9.59 8.03 -6.60
N LEU A 105 -10.12 7.33 -7.62
CA LEU A 105 -11.24 7.82 -8.43
C LEU A 105 -12.46 8.19 -7.57
N SER A 106 -12.87 7.33 -6.64
CA SER A 106 -14.03 7.59 -5.79
C SER A 106 -13.84 8.82 -4.89
N ARG A 107 -12.61 9.05 -4.39
CA ARG A 107 -12.24 10.23 -3.61
C ARG A 107 -12.18 11.51 -4.43
N GLU A 108 -11.81 11.44 -5.71
CA GLU A 108 -11.84 12.60 -6.60
C GLU A 108 -13.28 12.96 -6.99
N LEU A 109 -14.06 11.97 -7.40
CA LEU A 109 -15.47 12.12 -7.76
C LEU A 109 -16.35 12.60 -6.59
N ALA A 110 -15.98 12.28 -5.34
CA ALA A 110 -16.67 12.78 -4.14
C ALA A 110 -16.47 14.28 -3.88
N LYS A 111 -15.40 14.90 -4.42
CA LYS A 111 -15.12 16.34 -4.27
C LYS A 111 -15.92 17.22 -5.23
N LEU A 112 -16.49 16.63 -6.28
CA LEU A 112 -17.22 17.37 -7.31
C LEU A 112 -18.64 17.70 -6.85
N ARG A 113 -19.03 18.97 -6.96
CA ARG A 113 -20.39 19.41 -6.64
C ARG A 113 -21.35 18.98 -7.75
N THR A 114 -22.17 17.97 -7.47
CA THR A 114 -23.13 17.39 -8.44
C THR A 114 -24.48 18.10 -8.50
N GLY A 115 -24.67 19.20 -7.77
CA GLY A 115 -25.96 19.92 -7.66
C GLY A 115 -26.98 19.23 -6.75
N ARG A 116 -26.73 17.97 -6.36
CA ARG A 116 -27.59 17.19 -5.47
C ARG A 116 -27.26 17.45 -4.00
N ALA A 117 -28.30 17.44 -3.17
CA ALA A 117 -28.22 17.49 -1.72
C ALA A 117 -27.49 16.27 -1.14
N SER A 118 -26.48 16.52 -0.32
CA SER A 118 -25.84 15.53 0.54
C SER A 118 -25.54 16.15 1.91
N ALA A 119 -25.64 15.35 2.97
CA ALA A 119 -25.46 15.85 4.34
C ALA A 119 -24.07 16.48 4.56
N GLY A 120 -23.03 15.86 3.99
CA GLY A 120 -21.65 16.31 4.11
C GLY A 120 -21.33 17.66 3.44
N MET A 121 -22.28 18.29 2.74
CA MET A 121 -22.11 19.69 2.30
C MET A 121 -21.96 20.66 3.48
N LEU A 122 -22.52 20.34 4.64
CA LEU A 122 -22.57 21.24 5.80
C LEU A 122 -21.51 20.91 6.89
N ASP A 123 -20.78 19.80 6.77
CA ASP A 123 -19.81 19.33 7.78
C ASP A 123 -18.68 20.34 8.06
N HIS A 124 -18.29 21.13 7.07
CA HIS A 124 -17.23 22.13 7.19
C HIS A 124 -17.71 23.50 7.72
N ILE A 125 -19.01 23.66 8.00
CA ILE A 125 -19.56 24.91 8.54
C ILE A 125 -19.29 24.98 10.04
N ILE A 126 -18.66 26.08 10.45
CA ILE A 126 -18.44 26.43 11.85
C ILE A 126 -19.57 27.36 12.29
N VAL A 127 -20.21 27.01 13.40
CA VAL A 127 -21.28 27.76 14.05
C VAL A 127 -20.73 28.35 15.33
N GLU A 128 -21.02 29.63 15.57
CA GLU A 128 -20.72 30.31 16.83
C GLU A 128 -21.97 30.24 17.73
N THR A 129 -21.84 29.71 18.93
CA THR A 129 -22.92 29.62 19.93
C THR A 129 -22.33 29.87 21.31
N ASP A 130 -22.90 30.82 22.04
CA ASP A 130 -22.50 31.21 23.41
C ASP A 130 -20.98 31.45 23.58
N GLY A 131 -20.34 32.01 22.54
CA GLY A 131 -18.91 32.31 22.51
C GLY A 131 -18.00 31.14 22.08
N VAL A 132 -18.54 29.95 21.86
CA VAL A 132 -17.80 28.75 21.43
C VAL A 132 -18.03 28.49 19.93
N LYS A 133 -16.94 28.15 19.22
CA LYS A 133 -16.96 27.73 17.81
C LYS A 133 -17.06 26.21 17.72
N MET A 134 -18.13 25.69 17.12
CA MET A 134 -18.34 24.25 16.94
C MET A 134 -18.72 23.93 15.49
N GLN A 135 -18.53 22.69 15.05
CA GLN A 135 -19.00 22.24 13.73
C GLN A 135 -20.51 21.99 13.75
N LEU A 136 -21.20 22.29 12.64
CA LEU A 136 -22.65 22.14 12.51
C LEU A 136 -23.15 20.72 12.85
N ASN A 137 -22.38 19.69 12.48
CA ASN A 137 -22.69 18.27 12.73
C ASN A 137 -22.79 17.92 14.24
N HIS A 138 -22.15 18.71 15.13
CA HIS A 138 -22.29 18.54 16.58
C HIS A 138 -23.54 19.20 17.17
N LEU A 139 -24.11 20.19 16.49
CA LEU A 139 -25.27 20.97 16.99
C LEU A 139 -26.60 20.55 16.34
N ALA A 140 -26.55 19.89 15.17
CA ALA A 140 -27.72 19.51 14.41
C ALA A 140 -27.53 18.21 13.61
N VAL A 141 -28.61 17.45 13.48
CA VAL A 141 -28.71 16.32 12.53
C VAL A 141 -29.05 16.86 11.15
N VAL A 142 -28.17 16.64 10.18
CA VAL A 142 -28.41 16.96 8.77
C VAL A 142 -29.01 15.76 8.06
N SER A 143 -30.14 15.97 7.39
CA SER A 143 -30.86 14.96 6.61
C SER A 143 -31.22 15.50 5.22
N VAL A 144 -31.35 14.60 4.25
CA VAL A 144 -31.75 14.93 2.88
C VAL A 144 -33.25 14.66 2.76
N VAL A 145 -34.06 15.70 2.51
CA VAL A 145 -35.50 15.54 2.26
C VAL A 145 -35.72 15.18 0.80
N ASP A 146 -35.22 16.03 -0.09
CA ASP A 146 -35.26 15.84 -1.54
C ASP A 146 -33.85 15.93 -2.12
N SER A 147 -33.68 15.54 -3.37
CA SER A 147 -32.42 15.73 -4.11
C SER A 147 -31.94 17.19 -4.20
N LYS A 148 -32.80 18.18 -3.90
CA LYS A 148 -32.47 19.62 -3.89
C LYS A 148 -32.76 20.30 -2.55
N THR A 149 -33.12 19.56 -1.51
CA THR A 149 -33.62 20.10 -0.24
C THR A 149 -32.95 19.41 0.95
N LEU A 150 -32.14 20.13 1.71
CA LEU A 150 -31.58 19.66 2.99
C LEU A 150 -32.47 20.10 4.15
N SER A 151 -32.68 19.21 5.13
CA SER A 151 -33.22 19.57 6.44
C SER A 151 -32.12 19.50 7.50
N VAL A 152 -31.97 20.59 8.25
CA VAL A 152 -31.07 20.68 9.40
C VAL A 152 -31.94 20.74 10.65
N ASN A 153 -31.91 19.68 11.45
CA ASN A 153 -32.67 19.57 12.69
C ASN A 153 -31.74 19.79 13.89
N PRO A 154 -31.78 20.95 14.57
CA PRO A 154 -30.96 21.19 15.75
C PRO A 154 -31.37 20.27 16.90
N TYR A 155 -30.43 20.01 17.81
CA TYR A 155 -30.77 19.39 19.10
C TYR A 155 -31.49 20.39 20.02
N ASP A 156 -31.06 21.66 19.99
CA ASP A 156 -31.61 22.75 20.80
C ASP A 156 -32.28 23.82 19.94
N THR A 157 -33.56 24.13 20.21
CA THR A 157 -34.32 25.16 19.49
C THR A 157 -33.72 26.56 19.58
N ASN A 158 -32.96 26.85 20.65
CA ASN A 158 -32.30 28.14 20.84
C ASN A 158 -31.18 28.40 19.81
N THR A 159 -30.55 27.34 19.28
CA THR A 159 -29.44 27.46 18.31
C THR A 159 -29.88 27.72 16.87
N LEU A 160 -31.19 27.67 16.58
CA LEU A 160 -31.77 27.85 15.24
C LEU A 160 -31.24 29.11 14.52
N LYS A 161 -31.19 30.26 15.22
CA LYS A 161 -30.75 31.54 14.64
C LYS A 161 -29.24 31.57 14.34
N ALA A 162 -28.44 30.90 15.17
CA ALA A 162 -27.00 30.76 14.96
C ALA A 162 -26.72 29.86 13.75
N LEU A 163 -27.44 28.75 13.62
CA LEU A 163 -27.38 27.84 12.47
C LEU A 163 -27.83 28.52 11.17
N GLU A 164 -28.94 29.26 11.19
CA GLU A 164 -29.41 30.08 10.06
C GLU A 164 -28.32 31.05 9.58
N SER A 165 -27.76 31.82 10.51
CA SER A 165 -26.69 32.79 10.24
C SER A 165 -25.41 32.13 9.71
N ALA A 166 -25.01 30.98 10.26
CA ALA A 166 -23.83 30.23 9.85
C ALA A 166 -23.98 29.60 8.45
N ILE A 167 -25.18 29.13 8.10
CA ILE A 167 -25.46 28.60 6.75
C ILE A 167 -25.44 29.73 5.71
N ILE A 168 -26.02 30.89 6.03
CA ILE A 168 -26.02 32.08 5.14
C ILE A 168 -24.61 32.64 4.94
N SER A 169 -23.77 32.68 5.99
CA SER A 169 -22.38 33.15 5.90
C SER A 169 -21.44 32.14 5.22
N SER A 170 -21.89 30.90 5.01
CA SER A 170 -21.09 29.86 4.37
C SER A 170 -20.87 30.14 2.86
N PRO A 171 -19.75 29.68 2.27
CA PRO A 171 -19.48 29.84 0.84
C PRO A 171 -20.40 29.00 -0.08
N LEU A 172 -21.43 28.35 0.47
CA LEU A 172 -22.35 27.49 -0.29
C LEU A 172 -23.50 28.26 -0.95
N GLY A 173 -23.75 29.51 -0.53
CA GLY A 173 -24.81 30.37 -1.07
C GLY A 173 -26.23 29.83 -0.85
N LEU A 174 -26.47 29.14 0.27
CA LEU A 174 -27.76 28.55 0.62
C LEU A 174 -28.58 29.53 1.46
N ASN A 175 -29.87 29.65 1.17
CA ASN A 175 -30.81 30.48 1.95
C ASN A 175 -31.78 29.57 2.73
N PRO A 176 -31.48 29.19 3.98
CA PRO A 176 -32.35 28.34 4.79
C PRO A 176 -33.65 29.05 5.15
N LYS A 177 -34.74 28.28 5.27
CA LYS A 177 -36.04 28.72 5.76
C LYS A 177 -36.39 27.98 7.04
N VAL A 178 -36.91 28.68 8.04
CA VAL A 178 -37.40 28.05 9.27
C VAL A 178 -38.74 27.34 8.99
N ASP A 179 -38.83 26.04 9.31
CA ASP A 179 -40.07 25.27 9.28
C ASP A 179 -40.30 24.62 10.66
N GLY A 180 -40.91 25.41 11.56
CA GLY A 180 -41.14 25.05 12.95
C GLY A 180 -39.83 24.88 13.72
N GLN A 181 -39.44 23.63 13.98
CA GLN A 181 -38.24 23.28 14.74
C GLN A 181 -37.01 22.96 13.88
N ARG A 182 -37.15 22.84 12.54
CA ARG A 182 -36.04 22.51 11.63
C ARG A 182 -35.82 23.59 10.57
N LEU A 183 -34.61 23.68 10.04
CA LEU A 183 -34.29 24.55 8.90
C LEU A 183 -34.35 23.75 7.60
N ILE A 184 -34.95 24.33 6.57
CA ILE A 184 -35.03 23.79 5.21
C ILE A 184 -34.12 24.62 4.30
N ALA A 185 -33.01 24.05 3.84
CA ALA A 185 -32.06 24.69 2.94
C ALA A 185 -32.23 24.17 1.50
N PRO A 186 -32.92 24.90 0.61
CA PRO A 186 -32.98 24.57 -0.81
C PRO A 186 -31.65 24.88 -1.50
N ILE A 187 -31.22 23.99 -2.39
CA ILE A 187 -29.97 24.12 -3.15
C ILE A 187 -30.27 24.80 -4.50
N PRO A 188 -29.54 25.86 -4.88
CA PRO A 188 -29.69 26.49 -6.18
C PRO A 188 -29.22 25.52 -7.30
N PRO A 189 -29.95 25.42 -8.42
CA PRO A 189 -29.59 24.54 -9.53
C PRO A 189 -28.28 24.99 -10.20
N LEU A 190 -27.51 24.03 -10.72
CA LEU A 190 -26.31 24.32 -11.50
C LEU A 190 -26.68 24.85 -12.89
N THR A 191 -25.85 25.75 -13.44
CA THR A 191 -26.01 26.20 -14.83
C THR A 191 -25.54 25.11 -15.80
N LYS A 192 -26.15 25.06 -17.00
CA LYS A 192 -25.79 24.07 -18.03
C LYS A 192 -24.30 24.11 -18.41
N GLU A 193 -23.69 25.29 -18.40
CA GLU A 193 -22.27 25.49 -18.68
C GLU A 193 -21.38 24.89 -17.58
N HIS A 194 -21.73 25.10 -16.30
CA HIS A 194 -21.02 24.48 -15.19
C HIS A 194 -21.19 22.96 -15.16
N MET A 195 -22.38 22.43 -15.47
CA MET A 195 -22.61 20.98 -15.62
C MET A 195 -21.68 20.38 -16.69
N GLN A 196 -21.61 21.01 -17.87
CA GLN A 196 -20.70 20.57 -18.94
C GLN A 196 -19.22 20.65 -18.53
N ALA A 197 -18.83 21.67 -17.77
CA ALA A 197 -17.48 21.78 -17.23
C ALA A 197 -17.17 20.63 -16.24
N MET A 198 -18.12 20.27 -15.36
CA MET A 198 -17.96 19.15 -14.42
C MET A 198 -17.88 17.80 -15.14
N CYS A 199 -18.72 17.54 -16.15
CA CYS A 199 -18.62 16.31 -16.95
C CYS A 199 -17.25 16.20 -17.66
N LYS A 200 -16.68 17.32 -18.15
CA LYS A 200 -15.30 17.34 -18.70
C LYS A 200 -14.23 17.03 -17.66
N VAL A 201 -14.44 17.37 -16.38
CA VAL A 201 -13.52 17.01 -15.28
C VAL A 201 -13.65 15.52 -14.93
N VAL A 202 -14.88 15.00 -14.84
CA VAL A 202 -15.14 13.55 -14.64
C VAL A 202 -14.45 12.72 -15.72
N ALA A 203 -14.66 13.07 -17.00
CA ALA A 203 -14.04 12.36 -18.13
C ALA A 203 -12.50 12.35 -18.08
N LYS A 204 -11.86 13.45 -17.64
CA LYS A 204 -10.41 13.50 -17.43
C LYS A 204 -9.94 12.56 -16.31
N SER A 205 -10.56 12.66 -15.13
CA SER A 205 -10.24 11.77 -13.99
C SER A 205 -10.42 10.28 -14.32
N SER A 206 -11.41 9.96 -15.17
CA SER A 206 -11.63 8.61 -15.69
C SER A 206 -10.44 8.10 -16.51
N GLU A 207 -9.94 8.88 -17.46
CA GLU A 207 -8.83 8.46 -18.31
C GLU A 207 -7.49 8.42 -17.57
N ASP A 208 -7.25 9.32 -16.60
CA ASP A 208 -6.07 9.27 -15.73
C ASP A 208 -6.03 7.97 -14.91
N VAL A 209 -7.18 7.55 -14.36
CA VAL A 209 -7.33 6.30 -13.60
C VAL A 209 -7.22 5.07 -14.51
N LYS A 210 -7.81 5.09 -15.71
CA LYS A 210 -7.60 4.03 -16.72
C LYS A 210 -6.14 3.94 -17.14
N GLN A 211 -5.44 5.07 -17.27
CA GLN A 211 -4.00 5.08 -17.55
C GLN A 211 -3.20 4.47 -16.39
N SER A 212 -3.57 4.76 -15.15
CA SER A 212 -2.99 4.13 -13.96
C SER A 212 -3.17 2.60 -13.96
N ILE A 213 -4.40 2.11 -14.22
CA ILE A 213 -4.71 0.68 -14.36
C ILE A 213 -3.89 0.03 -15.49
N ARG A 214 -3.77 0.68 -16.66
CA ARG A 214 -2.93 0.21 -17.78
C ARG A 214 -1.44 0.12 -17.39
N ARG A 215 -0.92 1.09 -16.63
CA ARG A 215 0.47 1.08 -16.10
C ARG A 215 0.68 -0.03 -15.07
N ALA A 216 -0.27 -0.24 -14.16
CA ALA A 216 -0.22 -1.33 -13.18
C ALA A 216 -0.14 -2.70 -13.86
N ARG A 217 -0.99 -2.95 -14.88
CA ARG A 217 -0.87 -4.15 -15.72
C ARG A 217 0.49 -4.24 -16.39
N GLN A 218 0.96 -3.18 -17.05
CA GLN A 218 2.23 -3.19 -17.77
C GLN A 218 3.41 -3.55 -16.86
N LYS A 219 3.46 -3.00 -15.64
CA LYS A 219 4.47 -3.30 -14.63
C LYS A 219 4.47 -4.78 -14.23
N VAL A 220 3.29 -5.40 -14.16
CA VAL A 220 3.18 -6.82 -13.81
C VAL A 220 3.60 -7.72 -14.98
N VAL A 221 3.16 -7.41 -16.20
CA VAL A 221 3.54 -8.16 -17.41
C VAL A 221 5.05 -8.05 -17.65
N SER A 222 5.67 -6.87 -17.49
CA SER A 222 7.12 -6.72 -17.60
C SER A 222 7.87 -7.57 -16.57
N ASN A 223 7.42 -7.55 -15.30
CA ASN A 223 8.02 -8.40 -14.28
C ASN A 223 7.96 -9.90 -14.67
N ILE A 224 6.82 -10.38 -15.15
CA ILE A 224 6.67 -11.78 -15.60
C ILE A 224 7.62 -12.08 -16.76
N SER A 225 7.67 -11.23 -17.80
CA SER A 225 8.58 -11.44 -18.93
C SER A 225 10.05 -11.43 -18.50
N ASP A 226 10.44 -10.48 -17.64
CA ASP A 226 11.81 -10.31 -17.16
C ASP A 226 12.26 -11.53 -16.35
N PHE A 227 11.41 -12.06 -15.44
CA PHE A 227 11.68 -13.31 -14.73
C PHE A 227 11.85 -14.50 -15.69
N THR A 228 10.99 -14.66 -16.69
CA THR A 228 11.13 -15.76 -17.66
C THR A 228 12.39 -15.65 -18.52
N PHE A 229 12.81 -14.43 -18.87
CA PHE A 229 14.02 -14.17 -19.64
C PHE A 229 15.28 -14.47 -18.83
N ILE A 230 15.34 -14.01 -17.57
CA ILE A 230 16.46 -14.28 -16.65
C ILE A 230 16.65 -15.80 -16.45
N VAL A 231 15.57 -16.57 -16.32
CA VAL A 231 15.64 -18.04 -16.16
C VAL A 231 16.16 -18.74 -17.43
N ASP A 232 15.66 -18.37 -18.62
CA ASP A 232 16.09 -18.98 -19.89
C ASP A 232 17.57 -18.64 -20.19
N GLU A 233 18.00 -17.39 -19.90
CA GLU A 233 19.39 -16.95 -20.06
C GLU A 233 20.34 -17.62 -19.05
N ALA A 234 19.91 -17.75 -17.78
CA ALA A 234 20.67 -18.46 -16.74
C ALA A 234 20.90 -19.94 -17.11
N LEU A 235 19.90 -20.59 -17.73
CA LEU A 235 20.03 -21.96 -18.25
C LEU A 235 20.94 -22.06 -19.48
N LYS A 236 21.02 -21.02 -20.33
CA LYS A 236 21.97 -20.96 -21.47
C LYS A 236 23.42 -20.72 -21.07
N CYS A 237 23.68 -20.15 -19.88
CA CYS A 237 25.00 -19.67 -19.49
C CYS A 237 26.12 -20.72 -19.68
N PRO A 238 27.10 -20.50 -20.59
CA PRO A 238 28.13 -21.48 -20.90
C PRO A 238 29.07 -21.73 -19.71
N VAL A 239 29.23 -20.78 -18.79
CA VAL A 239 30.02 -20.95 -17.56
C VAL A 239 29.39 -22.00 -16.62
N LEU A 240 28.05 -22.06 -16.55
CA LEU A 240 27.30 -23.06 -15.79
C LEU A 240 27.19 -24.42 -16.51
N ASN A 241 27.47 -24.48 -17.82
CA ASN A 241 27.42 -25.70 -18.63
C ASN A 241 28.82 -26.26 -19.03
N ALA A 242 29.90 -25.47 -18.96
CA ALA A 242 31.27 -25.90 -19.23
C ALA A 242 31.83 -26.80 -18.11
N LYS A 243 31.94 -28.10 -18.37
CA LYS A 243 32.54 -29.10 -17.45
C LYS A 243 34.05 -28.90 -17.24
N SER A 244 34.69 -28.04 -18.03
CA SER A 244 36.14 -27.91 -18.21
C SER A 244 36.83 -26.85 -17.34
N LEU A 245 36.10 -26.01 -16.60
CA LEU A 245 36.67 -24.85 -15.88
C LEU A 245 37.08 -25.14 -14.41
N LEU A 246 37.05 -26.39 -13.98
CA LEU A 246 37.47 -26.85 -12.64
C LEU A 246 38.46 -28.01 -12.75
N MET A 247 39.56 -27.79 -13.48
CA MET A 247 40.60 -28.79 -13.77
C MET A 247 42.03 -28.28 -13.53
N GLU A 248 42.20 -27.35 -12.59
CA GLU A 248 43.49 -27.10 -11.91
C GLU A 248 43.23 -26.97 -10.40
N GLU A 249 44.18 -27.44 -9.58
CA GLU A 249 44.19 -27.38 -8.10
C GLU A 249 43.08 -28.17 -7.34
N GLY A 250 43.23 -29.49 -7.29
CA GLY A 250 43.39 -30.14 -5.97
C GLY A 250 42.19 -30.39 -5.04
N SER A 251 40.91 -30.34 -5.47
CA SER A 251 39.82 -31.07 -4.77
C SER A 251 38.53 -31.18 -5.61
N PRO A 252 38.31 -32.27 -6.37
CA PRO A 252 37.27 -32.31 -7.41
C PRO A 252 35.79 -32.29 -6.96
N SER A 253 35.47 -32.64 -5.70
CA SER A 253 34.07 -32.81 -5.27
C SER A 253 33.36 -31.46 -5.01
N TYR A 254 33.89 -30.64 -4.11
CA TYR A 254 33.22 -29.45 -3.60
C TYR A 254 32.83 -28.44 -4.70
N GLY A 255 33.69 -28.26 -5.72
CA GLY A 255 33.40 -27.37 -6.84
C GLY A 255 32.30 -27.89 -7.78
N LEU A 256 32.15 -29.22 -7.89
CA LEU A 256 31.08 -29.85 -8.67
C LEU A 256 29.75 -29.78 -7.92
N ASP A 257 29.77 -29.99 -6.60
CA ASP A 257 28.57 -29.99 -5.75
C ASP A 257 27.91 -28.60 -5.68
N VAL A 258 28.71 -27.54 -5.47
CA VAL A 258 28.19 -26.14 -5.46
C VAL A 258 27.56 -25.77 -6.82
N ARG A 259 28.17 -26.22 -7.92
CA ARG A 259 27.65 -26.01 -9.28
C ARG A 259 26.34 -26.77 -9.52
N ASN A 260 26.27 -28.03 -9.08
CA ASN A 260 25.07 -28.84 -9.21
C ASN A 260 23.93 -28.26 -8.34
N MET A 261 24.22 -27.83 -7.10
CA MET A 261 23.27 -27.08 -6.27
C MET A 261 22.77 -25.79 -6.93
N ALA A 262 23.65 -25.01 -7.57
CA ALA A 262 23.26 -23.81 -8.33
C ALA A 262 22.38 -24.15 -9.55
N LEU A 263 22.73 -25.20 -10.30
CA LEU A 263 21.92 -25.66 -11.43
C LEU A 263 20.56 -26.21 -10.99
N ASP A 264 20.51 -26.93 -9.88
CA ASP A 264 19.28 -27.55 -9.39
C ASP A 264 18.36 -26.51 -8.74
N THR A 265 18.91 -25.47 -8.08
CA THR A 265 18.11 -24.30 -7.65
C THR A 265 17.59 -23.48 -8.83
N ILE A 266 18.37 -23.26 -9.89
CA ILE A 266 17.90 -22.59 -11.12
C ILE A 266 16.84 -23.44 -11.84
N LYS A 267 17.03 -24.77 -11.96
CA LYS A 267 16.03 -25.67 -12.55
C LYS A 267 14.75 -25.73 -11.70
N LYS A 268 14.87 -25.73 -10.37
CA LYS A 268 13.71 -25.71 -9.45
C LYS A 268 12.93 -24.40 -9.59
N ALA A 269 13.61 -23.25 -9.65
CA ALA A 269 13.00 -21.96 -9.94
C ALA A 269 12.39 -21.88 -11.35
N GLY A 270 13.01 -22.50 -12.36
CA GLY A 270 12.44 -22.61 -13.71
C GLY A 270 11.26 -23.57 -13.80
N SER A 271 11.25 -24.63 -12.99
CA SER A 271 10.12 -25.56 -12.89
C SER A 271 8.91 -24.94 -12.19
N SER A 272 9.11 -23.95 -11.32
CA SER A 272 8.01 -23.18 -10.72
C SER A 272 7.45 -22.09 -11.63
N PHE A 273 8.07 -21.79 -12.78
CA PHE A 273 7.57 -20.83 -13.78
C PHE A 273 7.74 -21.33 -15.22
N PRO A 274 7.02 -22.38 -15.63
CA PRO A 274 6.95 -22.79 -17.02
C PRO A 274 6.30 -21.71 -17.89
N LYS A 275 6.73 -21.59 -19.14
CA LYS A 275 6.26 -20.56 -20.09
C LYS A 275 4.74 -20.59 -20.34
N ASP A 276 4.07 -21.69 -20.03
CA ASP A 276 2.62 -21.82 -20.17
C ASP A 276 1.84 -21.32 -18.95
N GLU A 277 2.44 -21.29 -17.75
CA GLU A 277 1.86 -20.64 -16.57
C GLU A 277 1.98 -19.13 -16.63
N ALA A 278 3.11 -18.59 -17.12
CA ALA A 278 3.25 -17.16 -17.40
C ALA A 278 2.09 -16.64 -18.27
N LYS A 279 1.77 -17.34 -19.37
CA LYS A 279 0.63 -17.02 -20.26
C LYS A 279 -0.74 -17.18 -19.59
N ARG A 280 -0.89 -18.04 -18.57
CA ARG A 280 -2.14 -18.15 -17.78
C ARG A 280 -2.29 -16.91 -16.90
N PHE A 281 -1.23 -16.55 -16.17
CA PHE A 281 -1.21 -15.36 -15.32
C PHE A 281 -1.47 -14.07 -16.13
N GLU A 282 -0.84 -13.92 -17.30
CA GLU A 282 -1.11 -12.79 -18.23
C GLU A 282 -2.60 -12.67 -18.58
N LYS A 283 -3.26 -13.77 -18.95
CA LYS A 283 -4.70 -13.79 -19.28
C LYS A 283 -5.56 -13.41 -18.07
N GLU A 284 -5.25 -13.95 -16.89
CA GLU A 284 -5.98 -13.63 -15.66
C GLU A 284 -5.83 -12.14 -15.28
N ILE A 285 -4.62 -11.57 -15.43
CA ILE A 285 -4.37 -10.15 -15.20
C ILE A 285 -5.12 -9.30 -16.23
N ASP A 286 -5.19 -9.70 -17.50
CA ASP A 286 -5.98 -9.03 -18.52
C ASP A 286 -7.49 -9.08 -18.22
N GLU A 287 -8.01 -10.20 -17.70
CA GLU A 287 -9.39 -10.32 -17.25
C GLU A 287 -9.70 -9.43 -16.03
N LEU A 288 -8.80 -9.39 -15.05
CA LEU A 288 -8.87 -8.46 -13.93
C LEU A 288 -8.87 -7.01 -14.44
N THR A 289 -7.91 -6.65 -15.30
CA THR A 289 -7.82 -5.31 -15.92
C THR A 289 -9.13 -4.90 -16.60
N LYS A 290 -9.75 -5.82 -17.36
CA LYS A 290 -11.06 -5.58 -18.01
C LYS A 290 -12.18 -5.35 -16.99
N LYS A 291 -12.19 -6.04 -15.85
CA LYS A 291 -13.16 -5.80 -14.75
C LYS A 291 -12.94 -4.42 -14.14
N PHE A 292 -11.70 -4.07 -13.78
CA PHE A 292 -11.34 -2.77 -13.19
C PHE A 292 -11.67 -1.57 -14.10
N VAL A 293 -11.42 -1.69 -15.41
CA VAL A 293 -11.79 -0.64 -16.38
C VAL A 293 -13.32 -0.49 -16.47
N LYS A 294 -14.09 -1.59 -16.50
CA LYS A 294 -15.57 -1.53 -16.51
C LYS A 294 -16.12 -0.84 -15.26
N SER A 295 -15.63 -1.19 -14.07
CA SER A 295 -16.05 -0.52 -12.83
C SER A 295 -15.68 0.97 -12.82
N ALA A 296 -14.55 1.37 -13.39
CA ALA A 296 -14.20 2.78 -13.54
C ALA A 296 -15.18 3.52 -14.50
N ASP A 297 -15.53 2.90 -15.63
CA ASP A 297 -16.53 3.44 -16.56
C ASP A 297 -17.94 3.53 -15.93
N GLU A 298 -18.33 2.55 -15.12
CA GLU A 298 -19.61 2.52 -14.41
C GLU A 298 -19.69 3.64 -13.35
N LEU A 299 -18.63 3.85 -12.56
CA LEU A 299 -18.53 4.95 -11.60
C LEU A 299 -18.62 6.32 -12.29
N CYS A 300 -17.95 6.49 -13.44
CA CYS A 300 -18.00 7.74 -14.19
C CYS A 300 -19.40 8.00 -14.77
N LYS A 301 -20.02 6.99 -15.39
CA LYS A 301 -21.41 7.08 -15.90
C LYS A 301 -22.43 7.33 -14.79
N ALA A 302 -22.21 6.80 -13.59
CA ALA A 302 -23.04 7.10 -12.42
C ALA A 302 -22.92 8.58 -12.03
N LYS A 303 -21.70 9.14 -11.97
CA LYS A 303 -21.48 10.55 -11.66
C LYS A 303 -21.94 11.52 -12.74
N GLU A 304 -21.78 11.19 -14.01
CA GLU A 304 -22.33 12.00 -15.11
C GLU A 304 -23.86 12.06 -15.03
N LYS A 305 -24.53 10.96 -14.70
CA LYS A 305 -25.98 10.94 -14.44
C LYS A 305 -26.36 11.76 -13.21
N GLU A 306 -25.61 11.65 -12.11
CA GLU A 306 -25.83 12.48 -10.92
C GLU A 306 -25.74 13.98 -11.23
N ILE A 307 -24.70 14.42 -11.96
CA ILE A 307 -24.51 15.81 -12.39
C ILE A 307 -25.65 16.25 -13.31
N THR A 308 -26.08 15.40 -14.25
CA THR A 308 -27.12 15.74 -15.24
C THR A 308 -28.53 15.81 -14.64
N GLN A 309 -28.76 15.13 -13.50
CA GLN A 309 -30.06 15.08 -12.81
C GLN A 309 -30.18 16.08 -11.64
N GLY A 310 -29.08 16.73 -11.24
CA GLY A 310 -29.03 17.75 -10.18
C GLY A 310 -29.55 19.11 -10.62
#